data_AF-A0AAE7BFR7-F1
#
_entry.id   AF-A0AAE7BFR7-F1
#
_cell.length_a   1.000
_cell.length_b   1.000
_cell.length_c   1.000
_cell.angle_alpha   90.00
_cell.angle_beta   90.00
_cell.angle_gamma   90.00
#
_symmetry.space_group_name_H-M   'P 1'
#
loop_
_entity.id
_entity.type
_entity.pdbx_description
1 polymer ?
#
loop_
_entity_poly.entity_id
_entity_poly.type
_entity_poly.pdbx_seq_one_letter_code
_entity_poly.pdbx_strand_id
1 'polypeptide(L)'
;MRVFLFVVIMITSTFANEYYAKIEPIESYQVKAATSGKVIFSNSKIEGLQANNTTIIELDSNVDKVELEQSKNKLKFINEMIKIEQNNYDRLNQVSSKSAFEKDTQKLKVINLETSKADMIIKIESLKDTISNKKLVEKSNYIFNVAVKEGDYVTLGTLLYESKDLSKGKLEIFVPILEIEDLKNKDIYLDGIKSDIKISKIYDVADSTNISAYKVELVVSNVQNFSRLVKIEFK
;
A
#
# COMPACT_ATOMS: atom_id res chain seq x y z
N MET A 1 43.68 51.99 9.75
CA MET A 1 43.82 50.53 9.52
C MET A 1 43.02 49.65 10.49
N ARG A 2 42.86 50.01 11.79
CA ARG A 2 42.10 49.18 12.76
C ARG A 2 40.59 49.06 12.49
N VAL A 3 39.95 50.10 11.95
CA VAL A 3 38.51 50.09 11.63
C VAL A 3 38.19 49.20 10.42
N PHE A 4 39.10 49.12 9.45
CA PHE A 4 38.93 48.30 8.24
C PHE A 4 38.95 46.80 8.56
N LEU A 5 39.71 46.38 9.58
CA LEU A 5 39.77 45.00 10.03
C LEU A 5 38.43 44.54 10.68
N PHE A 6 37.76 45.44 11.40
CA PHE A 6 36.44 45.17 11.98
C PHE A 6 35.33 45.03 10.94
N VAL A 7 35.41 45.77 9.83
CA VAL A 7 34.47 45.66 8.70
C VAL A 7 34.62 44.32 7.97
N VAL A 8 35.86 43.82 7.82
CA VAL A 8 36.12 42.52 7.20
C VAL A 8 35.62 41.34 8.06
N ILE A 9 35.70 41.46 9.39
CA ILE A 9 35.18 40.44 10.33
C ILE A 9 33.64 40.39 10.36
N MET A 10 32.95 41.51 10.09
CA MET A 10 31.49 41.52 9.96
C MET A 10 30.99 40.85 8.66
N ILE A 11 31.78 40.88 7.59
CA ILE A 11 31.42 40.26 6.29
C ILE A 11 31.49 38.73 6.35
N THR A 12 32.22 38.16 7.32
CA THR A 12 32.27 36.70 7.55
C THR A 12 31.15 36.20 8.47
N SER A 13 30.07 36.97 8.68
CA SER A 13 28.87 36.43 9.31
C SER A 13 28.28 35.38 8.37
N THR A 14 28.58 34.12 8.70
CA THR A 14 28.24 32.91 7.97
C THR A 14 26.79 32.93 7.51
N PHE A 15 26.57 32.92 6.19
CA PHE A 15 25.25 32.70 5.62
C PHE A 15 24.75 31.34 6.10
N ALA A 16 23.71 31.35 6.93
CA ALA A 16 22.97 30.14 7.22
C ALA A 16 22.25 29.72 5.94
N ASN A 17 22.31 28.44 5.59
CA ASN A 17 21.55 27.94 4.47
C ASN A 17 20.08 27.84 4.90
N GLU A 18 19.24 28.69 4.33
CA GLU A 18 17.82 28.78 4.63
C GLU A 18 17.00 28.10 3.54
N TYR A 19 16.12 27.19 3.95
CA TYR A 19 15.19 26.49 3.08
C TYR A 19 13.77 26.67 3.59
N TYR A 20 12.80 26.54 2.69
CA TYR A 20 11.39 26.55 3.05
C TYR A 20 10.75 25.28 2.53
N ALA A 21 10.04 24.58 3.41
CA ALA A 21 9.28 23.40 3.04
C ALA A 21 7.92 23.40 3.72
N LYS A 22 6.96 22.78 3.04
CA LYS A 22 5.64 22.52 3.58
C LYS A 22 5.70 21.25 4.43
N ILE A 23 5.12 21.26 5.63
CA ILE A 23 4.97 20.04 6.42
C ILE A 23 3.93 19.15 5.75
N GLU A 24 4.37 18.02 5.19
CA GLU A 24 3.51 17.01 4.60
C GLU A 24 3.30 15.83 5.56
N PRO A 25 2.23 15.04 5.38
CA PRO A 25 2.12 13.72 6.02
C PRO A 25 3.36 12.88 5.73
N ILE A 26 3.72 11.98 6.65
CA ILE A 26 4.84 11.07 6.43
C ILE A 26 4.61 10.21 5.18
N GLU A 27 3.39 9.70 5.04
CA GLU A 27 2.95 8.92 3.89
C GLU A 27 1.56 9.35 3.43
N SER A 28 1.35 9.29 2.12
CA SER A 28 0.06 9.52 1.48
C SER A 28 -0.26 8.34 0.56
N TYR A 29 -1.41 7.73 0.77
CA TYR A 29 -1.86 6.53 0.09
C TYR A 29 -3.03 6.82 -0.83
N GLN A 30 -2.93 6.33 -2.06
CA GLN A 30 -4.05 6.27 -2.99
C GLN A 30 -4.62 4.85 -2.96
N VAL A 31 -5.74 4.67 -2.27
CA VAL A 31 -6.37 3.35 -2.14
C VAL A 31 -7.21 3.10 -3.37
N LYS A 32 -6.86 2.03 -4.10
CA LYS A 32 -7.46 1.67 -5.38
C LYS A 32 -8.24 0.36 -5.28
N ALA A 33 -9.20 0.19 -6.18
CA ALA A 33 -10.04 -1.00 -6.24
C ALA A 33 -9.22 -2.23 -6.64
N ALA A 34 -9.13 -3.21 -5.75
CA ALA A 34 -8.52 -4.51 -6.03
C ALA A 34 -9.49 -5.47 -6.73
N THR A 35 -10.78 -5.14 -6.81
CA THR A 35 -11.80 -5.90 -7.54
C THR A 35 -12.78 -4.96 -8.22
N SER A 36 -13.49 -5.44 -9.24
CA SER A 36 -14.55 -4.66 -9.89
C SER A 36 -15.90 -4.92 -9.21
N GLY A 37 -16.78 -3.92 -9.21
CA GLY A 37 -18.11 -4.07 -8.64
C GLY A 37 -18.87 -2.75 -8.53
N LYS A 38 -20.15 -2.86 -8.18
CA LYS A 38 -20.98 -1.71 -7.81
C LYS A 38 -20.68 -1.34 -6.36
N VAL A 39 -20.49 -0.05 -6.08
CA VAL A 39 -20.38 0.49 -4.73
C VAL A 39 -21.76 0.43 -4.08
N ILE A 40 -21.89 -0.35 -3.00
CA ILE A 40 -23.11 -0.46 -2.19
C ILE A 40 -23.06 0.40 -0.94
N PHE A 41 -21.87 0.86 -0.56
CA PHE A 41 -21.67 1.75 0.56
C PHE A 41 -20.44 2.63 0.32
N SER A 42 -20.58 3.93 0.59
CA SER A 42 -19.48 4.89 0.58
C SER A 42 -19.65 5.86 1.75
N ASN A 43 -18.64 5.95 2.61
CA ASN A 43 -18.66 6.78 3.81
C ASN A 43 -18.06 8.17 3.54
N SER A 44 -18.70 9.01 2.73
CA SER A 44 -18.21 10.38 2.47
C SER A 44 -18.17 11.26 3.73
N LYS A 45 -18.86 10.89 4.82
CA LYS A 45 -18.90 11.66 6.06
C LYS A 45 -17.58 11.64 6.83
N ILE A 46 -16.69 10.70 6.53
CA ILE A 46 -15.41 10.56 7.21
C ILE A 46 -14.29 11.38 6.57
N GLU A 47 -14.57 12.03 5.43
CA GLU A 47 -13.66 12.98 4.83
C GLU A 47 -13.29 14.07 5.84
N GLY A 48 -11.99 14.31 6.00
CA GLY A 48 -11.50 15.25 7.00
C GLY A 48 -11.31 14.67 8.40
N LEU A 49 -11.55 13.38 8.61
CA LEU A 49 -11.46 12.71 9.92
C LEU A 49 -10.51 11.51 9.91
N GLN A 50 -10.09 11.07 11.10
CA GLN A 50 -9.40 9.79 11.24
C GLN A 50 -10.35 8.61 11.09
N ALA A 51 -9.88 7.56 10.40
CA ALA A 51 -10.70 6.41 10.06
C ALA A 51 -11.17 5.58 11.26
N ASN A 52 -10.35 5.39 12.30
CA ASN A 52 -10.72 4.66 13.53
C ASN A 52 -11.40 3.30 13.29
N ASN A 53 -10.83 2.47 12.42
CA ASN A 53 -11.31 1.13 12.06
C ASN A 53 -12.72 1.11 11.46
N THR A 54 -13.07 2.16 10.70
CA THR A 54 -14.36 2.26 10.02
C THR A 54 -14.31 1.70 8.62
N THR A 55 -15.46 1.21 8.16
CA THR A 55 -15.64 0.86 6.75
C THR A 55 -15.74 2.15 5.95
N ILE A 56 -14.92 2.26 4.90
CA ILE A 56 -14.89 3.42 4.01
C ILE A 56 -15.76 3.14 2.79
N ILE A 57 -15.53 2.00 2.13
CA ILE A 57 -16.23 1.57 0.93
C ILE A 57 -16.58 0.09 1.02
N GLU A 58 -17.76 -0.27 0.53
CA GLU A 58 -18.15 -1.66 0.30
C GLU A 58 -18.68 -1.82 -1.12
N LEU A 59 -18.18 -2.85 -1.82
CA LEU A 59 -18.61 -3.27 -3.14
C LEU A 59 -19.55 -4.48 -3.03
N ASP A 60 -20.50 -4.58 -3.97
CA ASP A 60 -21.43 -5.71 -4.02
C ASP A 60 -20.67 -7.03 -4.21
N SER A 61 -20.85 -7.96 -3.26
CA SER A 61 -20.22 -9.28 -3.20
C SER A 61 -21.24 -10.42 -3.25
N ASN A 62 -22.51 -10.14 -3.50
CA ASN A 62 -23.58 -11.14 -3.39
C ASN A 62 -23.39 -12.31 -4.35
N VAL A 63 -23.12 -12.03 -5.63
CA VAL A 63 -22.90 -13.06 -6.65
C VAL A 63 -21.67 -13.92 -6.32
N ASP A 64 -20.57 -13.28 -5.89
CA ASP A 64 -19.33 -14.01 -5.55
C ASP A 64 -19.53 -14.94 -4.35
N LYS A 65 -20.30 -14.50 -3.35
CA LYS A 65 -20.62 -15.32 -2.17
C LYS A 65 -21.42 -16.56 -2.55
N VAL A 66 -22.42 -16.40 -3.43
CA VAL A 66 -23.20 -17.52 -3.97
C VAL A 66 -22.28 -18.47 -4.76
N GLU A 67 -21.41 -17.92 -5.62
CA GLU A 67 -20.47 -18.72 -6.40
C GLU A 67 -19.47 -19.49 -5.53
N LEU A 68 -19.01 -18.87 -4.44
CA LEU A 68 -18.12 -19.50 -3.47
C LEU A 68 -18.79 -20.69 -2.78
N GLU A 69 -20.05 -20.54 -2.37
CA GLU A 69 -20.81 -21.63 -1.75
C GLU A 69 -21.03 -22.79 -2.74
N GLN A 70 -21.42 -22.48 -3.98
CA GLN A 70 -21.58 -23.49 -5.02
C GLN A 70 -20.27 -24.20 -5.36
N SER A 71 -19.15 -23.47 -5.38
CA SER A 71 -17.82 -24.04 -5.63
C SER A 71 -17.40 -24.99 -4.50
N LYS A 72 -17.68 -24.65 -3.24
CA LYS A 72 -17.45 -25.56 -2.08
C LYS A 72 -18.30 -26.83 -2.18
N ASN A 73 -19.56 -26.73 -2.60
CA ASN A 73 -20.42 -27.89 -2.80
C ASN A 73 -19.90 -28.78 -3.93
N LYS A 74 -19.47 -28.20 -5.05
CA LYS A 74 -18.84 -28.96 -6.15
C LYS A 74 -17.57 -29.67 -5.69
N LEU A 75 -16.73 -29.01 -4.89
CA LEU A 75 -15.53 -29.64 -4.31
C LEU A 75 -15.87 -30.86 -3.44
N LYS A 76 -16.96 -30.80 -2.66
CA LYS A 76 -17.45 -31.95 -1.89
C LYS A 76 -17.79 -33.13 -2.80
N PHE A 77 -18.54 -32.91 -3.86
CA PHE A 77 -18.90 -33.97 -4.82
C PHE A 77 -17.68 -34.53 -5.56
N ILE A 78 -16.71 -33.70 -5.93
CA ILE A 78 -15.45 -34.16 -6.52
C ILE A 78 -14.69 -35.07 -5.55
N ASN A 79 -14.60 -34.71 -4.26
CA ASN A 79 -13.95 -35.56 -3.27
C ASN A 79 -14.66 -36.92 -3.10
N GLU A 80 -16.00 -36.93 -3.10
CA GLU A 80 -16.77 -38.17 -3.08
C GLU A 80 -16.51 -39.03 -4.32
N MET A 81 -16.44 -38.41 -5.51
CA MET A 81 -16.15 -39.10 -6.76
C MET A 81 -14.73 -39.68 -6.78
N ILE A 82 -13.72 -38.94 -6.32
CA ILE A 82 -12.35 -39.43 -6.16
C ILE A 82 -12.34 -40.67 -5.27
N LYS A 83 -13.05 -40.63 -4.12
CA LYS A 83 -13.13 -41.77 -3.20
C LYS A 83 -13.74 -43.00 -3.88
N ILE A 84 -14.80 -42.83 -4.67
CA ILE A 84 -15.45 -43.93 -5.40
C ILE A 84 -14.49 -44.50 -6.45
N GLU A 85 -13.89 -43.64 -7.28
CA GLU A 85 -13.02 -44.08 -8.37
C GLU A 85 -11.71 -44.69 -7.87
N GLN A 86 -11.18 -44.20 -6.75
CA GLN A 86 -10.01 -44.80 -6.08
C GLN A 86 -10.33 -46.20 -5.56
N ASN A 87 -11.46 -46.37 -4.86
CA ASN A 87 -11.90 -47.70 -4.42
C ASN A 87 -12.10 -48.66 -5.61
N ASN A 88 -12.64 -48.16 -6.73
CA ASN A 88 -12.81 -48.95 -7.95
C ASN A 88 -11.45 -49.34 -8.56
N TYR A 89 -10.50 -48.42 -8.59
CA TYR A 89 -9.12 -48.70 -9.03
C TYR A 89 -8.45 -49.74 -8.14
N ASP A 90 -8.54 -49.60 -6.82
CA ASP A 90 -7.92 -50.52 -5.86
C ASP A 90 -8.48 -51.95 -6.02
N ARG A 91 -9.81 -52.07 -6.17
CA ARG A 91 -10.48 -53.34 -6.48
C ARG A 91 -10.03 -53.92 -7.82
N LEU A 92 -10.00 -53.10 -8.87
CA LEU A 92 -9.59 -53.54 -10.21
C LEU A 92 -8.12 -54.00 -10.24
N ASN A 93 -7.26 -53.35 -9.46
CA ASN A 93 -5.84 -53.68 -9.40
C ASN A 93 -5.59 -55.06 -8.79
N GLN A 94 -6.43 -55.48 -7.82
CA GLN A 94 -6.41 -56.82 -7.22
C GLN A 94 -6.86 -57.93 -8.19
N VAL A 95 -7.56 -57.59 -9.27
CA VAL A 95 -8.00 -58.57 -10.27
C VAL A 95 -6.85 -58.88 -11.23
N SER A 96 -6.35 -60.12 -11.19
CA SER A 96 -5.23 -60.59 -12.03
C SER A 96 -5.62 -60.79 -13.50
N SER A 97 -6.90 -61.10 -13.78
CA SER A 97 -7.42 -61.31 -15.13
C SER A 97 -7.65 -60.01 -15.91
N LYS A 98 -7.47 -58.85 -15.28
CA LYS A 98 -7.68 -57.53 -15.89
C LYS A 98 -6.39 -57.01 -16.51
N SER A 99 -6.51 -56.45 -17.70
CA SER A 99 -5.38 -55.95 -18.45
C SER A 99 -4.77 -54.71 -17.77
N ALA A 100 -3.47 -54.49 -17.99
CA ALA A 100 -2.81 -53.26 -17.55
C ALA A 100 -3.50 -52.01 -18.13
N PHE A 101 -3.94 -52.08 -19.39
CA PHE A 101 -4.68 -51.01 -20.05
C PHE A 101 -5.98 -50.62 -19.32
N GLU A 102 -6.78 -51.61 -18.88
CA GLU A 102 -8.00 -51.34 -18.09
C GLU A 102 -7.65 -50.69 -16.74
N LYS A 103 -6.59 -51.17 -16.08
CA LYS A 103 -6.11 -50.61 -14.79
C LYS A 103 -5.65 -49.17 -14.96
N ASP A 104 -4.87 -48.88 -15.98
CA ASP A 104 -4.38 -47.53 -16.28
C ASP A 104 -5.52 -46.59 -16.66
N THR A 105 -6.50 -47.07 -17.44
CA THR A 105 -7.69 -46.29 -17.79
C THR A 105 -8.47 -45.88 -16.54
N GLN A 106 -8.62 -46.79 -15.57
CA GLN A 106 -9.30 -46.48 -14.31
C GLN A 106 -8.47 -45.52 -13.44
N LYS A 107 -7.14 -45.67 -13.41
CA LYS A 107 -6.24 -44.74 -12.72
C LYS A 107 -6.31 -43.33 -13.30
N LEU A 108 -6.38 -43.20 -14.62
CA LEU A 108 -6.50 -41.91 -15.31
C LEU A 108 -7.76 -41.15 -14.89
N LYS A 109 -8.88 -41.85 -14.64
CA LYS A 109 -10.09 -41.20 -14.12
C LYS A 109 -9.85 -40.55 -12.76
N VAL A 110 -9.14 -41.23 -11.85
CA VAL A 110 -8.80 -40.67 -10.54
C VAL A 110 -7.93 -39.43 -10.71
N ILE A 111 -6.87 -39.52 -11.50
CA ILE A 111 -5.93 -38.40 -11.75
C ILE A 111 -6.67 -37.18 -12.34
N ASN A 112 -7.61 -37.39 -13.27
CA ASN A 112 -8.40 -36.31 -13.85
C ASN A 112 -9.30 -35.63 -12.81
N LEU A 113 -9.87 -36.39 -11.87
CA LEU A 113 -10.67 -35.84 -10.77
C LEU A 113 -9.81 -35.09 -9.76
N GLU A 114 -8.61 -35.59 -9.46
CA GLU A 114 -7.65 -34.88 -8.61
C GLU A 114 -7.19 -33.55 -9.22
N THR A 115 -6.99 -33.52 -10.54
CA THR A 115 -6.72 -32.28 -11.28
C THR A 115 -7.90 -31.31 -11.15
N SER A 116 -9.12 -31.79 -11.40
CA SER A 116 -10.34 -30.98 -11.26
C SER A 116 -10.54 -30.45 -9.82
N LYS A 117 -10.13 -31.24 -8.81
CA LYS A 117 -10.12 -30.81 -7.40
C LYS A 117 -9.15 -29.66 -7.18
N ALA A 118 -7.93 -29.75 -7.71
CA ALA A 118 -6.93 -28.69 -7.57
C ALA A 118 -7.43 -27.37 -8.18
N ASP A 119 -8.00 -27.42 -9.39
CA ASP A 119 -8.57 -26.25 -10.06
C ASP A 119 -9.71 -25.63 -9.23
N MET A 120 -10.58 -26.47 -8.66
CA MET A 120 -11.68 -26.00 -7.80
C MET A 120 -11.18 -25.32 -6.52
N ILE A 121 -10.09 -25.81 -5.93
CA ILE A 121 -9.47 -25.19 -4.75
C ILE A 121 -8.94 -23.80 -5.10
N ILE A 122 -8.22 -23.67 -6.22
CA ILE A 122 -7.70 -22.37 -6.71
C ILE A 122 -8.86 -21.39 -6.89
N LYS A 123 -9.95 -21.83 -7.52
CA LYS A 123 -11.15 -21.01 -7.70
C LYS A 123 -11.77 -20.55 -6.38
N ILE A 124 -11.87 -21.44 -5.39
CA ILE A 124 -12.40 -21.10 -4.06
C ILE A 124 -11.53 -20.04 -3.37
N GLU A 125 -10.21 -20.18 -3.42
CA GLU A 125 -9.30 -19.19 -2.81
C GLU A 125 -9.35 -17.84 -3.53
N SER A 126 -9.42 -17.83 -4.87
CA SER A 126 -9.59 -16.60 -5.64
C SER A 126 -10.90 -15.87 -5.32
N LEU A 127 -12.00 -16.60 -5.13
CA LEU A 127 -13.29 -16.01 -4.74
C LEU A 127 -13.24 -15.45 -3.31
N LYS A 128 -12.59 -16.13 -2.37
CA LYS A 128 -12.41 -15.61 -1.00
C LYS A 128 -11.61 -14.32 -1.01
N ASP A 129 -10.50 -14.29 -1.74
CA ASP A 129 -9.68 -13.09 -1.89
C ASP A 129 -10.50 -11.94 -2.48
N THR A 130 -11.22 -12.21 -3.59
CA THR A 130 -12.11 -11.24 -4.23
C THR A 130 -13.14 -10.67 -3.24
N ILE A 131 -13.84 -11.51 -2.49
CA ILE A 131 -14.85 -11.08 -1.51
C ILE A 131 -14.21 -10.26 -0.39
N SER A 132 -13.04 -10.65 0.10
CA SER A 132 -12.34 -9.91 1.15
C SER A 132 -11.93 -8.51 0.70
N ASN A 133 -11.53 -8.39 -0.57
CA ASN A 133 -11.11 -7.13 -1.21
C ASN A 133 -12.28 -6.21 -1.59
N LYS A 134 -13.54 -6.66 -1.43
CA LYS A 134 -14.74 -5.84 -1.67
C LYS A 134 -15.17 -5.00 -0.46
N LYS A 135 -14.63 -5.27 0.73
CA LYS A 135 -14.91 -4.47 1.93
C LYS A 135 -13.63 -3.78 2.40
N LEU A 136 -13.61 -2.45 2.27
CA LEU A 136 -12.43 -1.64 2.60
C LEU A 136 -12.63 -0.97 3.96
N VAL A 137 -11.79 -1.37 4.91
CA VAL A 137 -11.76 -0.84 6.27
C VAL A 137 -10.42 -0.15 6.48
N GLU A 138 -10.45 1.13 6.84
CA GLU A 138 -9.25 1.89 7.17
C GLU A 138 -9.08 1.95 8.69
N LYS A 139 -7.88 1.67 9.18
CA LYS A 139 -7.63 1.46 10.61
C LYS A 139 -7.43 2.77 11.36
N SER A 140 -6.50 3.60 10.92
CA SER A 140 -6.06 4.77 11.70
C SER A 140 -5.77 6.01 10.86
N ASN A 141 -5.60 5.85 9.55
CA ASN A 141 -5.19 6.97 8.71
C ASN A 141 -6.28 8.03 8.62
N TYR A 142 -5.85 9.26 8.35
CA TYR A 142 -6.75 10.37 8.03
C TYR A 142 -7.31 10.20 6.62
N ILE A 143 -8.61 10.32 6.45
CA ILE A 143 -9.25 10.22 5.13
C ILE A 143 -9.30 11.60 4.50
N PHE A 144 -8.55 11.78 3.41
CA PHE A 144 -8.46 13.07 2.73
C PHE A 144 -9.66 13.31 1.81
N ASN A 145 -10.04 12.30 1.02
CA ASN A 145 -11.21 12.33 0.17
C ASN A 145 -11.69 10.91 -0.13
N VAL A 146 -12.98 10.76 -0.39
CA VAL A 146 -13.59 9.54 -0.92
C VAL A 146 -14.02 9.84 -2.37
N ALA A 147 -13.39 9.16 -3.31
CA ALA A 147 -13.51 9.47 -4.75
C ALA A 147 -14.75 8.87 -5.41
N VAL A 148 -15.42 7.92 -4.75
CA VAL A 148 -16.58 7.19 -5.31
C VAL A 148 -17.79 7.28 -4.39
N LYS A 149 -18.98 7.23 -4.97
CA LYS A 149 -20.26 7.30 -4.27
C LYS A 149 -21.01 5.98 -4.36
N GLU A 150 -21.99 5.82 -3.48
CA GLU A 150 -22.93 4.70 -3.57
C GLU A 150 -23.65 4.73 -4.93
N GLY A 151 -23.71 3.56 -5.57
CA GLY A 151 -24.27 3.41 -6.90
C GLY A 151 -23.24 3.40 -8.03
N ASP A 152 -22.04 3.93 -7.80
CA ASP A 152 -20.98 3.96 -8.81
C ASP A 152 -20.49 2.55 -9.15
N TYR A 153 -20.05 2.37 -10.39
CA TYR A 153 -19.38 1.15 -10.83
C TYR A 153 -17.89 1.41 -10.92
N VAL A 154 -17.10 0.59 -10.23
CA VAL A 154 -15.65 0.68 -10.22
C VAL A 154 -15.04 -0.53 -10.92
N THR A 155 -13.94 -0.28 -11.63
CA THR A 155 -13.10 -1.32 -12.21
C THR A 155 -11.82 -1.49 -11.41
N LEU A 156 -11.11 -2.59 -11.64
CA LEU A 156 -9.76 -2.80 -11.13
C LEU A 156 -8.88 -1.56 -11.35
N GLY A 157 -8.21 -1.11 -10.28
CA GLY A 157 -7.32 0.05 -10.32
C GLY A 157 -7.99 1.42 -10.16
N THR A 158 -9.33 1.50 -10.12
CA THR A 158 -10.06 2.76 -9.89
C THR A 158 -9.70 3.34 -8.52
N LEU A 159 -9.44 4.65 -8.44
CA LEU A 159 -9.21 5.34 -7.17
C LEU A 159 -10.50 5.34 -6.34
N LEU A 160 -10.40 4.84 -5.11
CA LEU A 160 -11.53 4.72 -4.19
C LEU A 160 -11.51 5.83 -3.14
N TYR A 161 -10.38 6.01 -2.47
CA TYR A 161 -10.18 7.10 -1.50
C TYR A 161 -8.68 7.37 -1.33
N GLU A 162 -8.34 8.55 -0.82
CA GLU A 162 -6.98 8.86 -0.39
C GLU A 162 -6.91 8.90 1.14
N SER A 163 -5.90 8.25 1.69
CA SER A 163 -5.61 8.27 3.13
C SER A 163 -4.21 8.78 3.40
N LYS A 164 -4.03 9.44 4.54
CA LYS A 164 -2.77 10.11 4.92
C LYS A 164 -2.36 9.63 6.31
N ASP A 165 -1.11 9.24 6.46
CA ASP A 165 -0.52 8.96 7.76
C ASP A 165 -0.07 10.28 8.40
N LEU A 166 -0.78 10.70 9.44
CA LEU A 166 -0.51 11.92 10.19
C LEU A 166 0.30 11.68 11.48
N SER A 167 0.90 10.48 11.65
CA SER A 167 1.71 10.16 12.84
C SER A 167 2.95 11.04 12.96
N LYS A 168 3.54 11.41 11.81
CA LYS A 168 4.72 12.28 11.70
C LYS A 168 4.57 13.21 10.50
N GLY A 169 5.30 14.32 10.55
CA GLY A 169 5.48 15.19 9.40
C GLY A 169 6.74 14.87 8.64
N LYS A 170 6.70 15.14 7.34
CA LYS A 170 7.83 15.10 6.43
C LYS A 170 8.06 16.50 5.86
N LEU A 171 9.30 16.94 5.84
CA LEU A 171 9.74 18.16 5.17
C LEU A 171 10.71 17.76 4.06
N GLU A 172 10.39 18.13 2.83
CA GLU A 172 11.25 17.89 1.67
C GLU A 172 11.86 19.23 1.22
N ILE A 173 13.19 19.29 1.18
CA ILE A 173 13.96 20.43 0.68
C ILE A 173 14.91 19.98 -0.43
N PHE A 174 15.31 20.92 -1.28
CA PHE A 174 16.31 20.68 -2.33
C PHE A 174 17.57 21.46 -2.00
N VAL A 175 18.66 20.74 -1.74
CA VAL A 175 19.95 21.29 -1.31
C VAL A 175 20.96 21.14 -2.45
N PRO A 176 21.72 22.19 -2.84
CA PRO A 176 22.73 22.10 -3.88
C PRO A 176 23.73 20.96 -3.62
N ILE A 177 24.09 20.22 -4.67
CA ILE A 177 24.95 19.02 -4.56
C ILE A 177 26.29 19.33 -3.86
N LEU A 178 26.85 20.51 -4.12
CA LEU A 178 28.12 20.96 -3.54
C LEU A 178 28.05 21.16 -2.02
N GLU A 179 26.87 21.37 -1.46
CA GLU A 179 26.65 21.73 -0.05
C GLU A 179 26.19 20.55 0.80
N ILE A 180 25.93 19.38 0.20
CA ILE A 180 25.36 18.21 0.87
C ILE A 180 26.28 17.63 1.94
N GLU A 181 27.59 17.58 1.69
CA GLU A 181 28.55 17.04 2.67
C GLU A 181 28.67 17.94 3.90
N ASP A 182 28.64 19.26 3.71
CA ASP A 182 28.68 20.23 4.80
C ASP A 182 27.38 20.24 5.63
N LEU A 183 26.25 19.87 5.01
CA LEU A 183 24.93 19.86 5.64
C LEU A 183 24.80 18.78 6.72
N LYS A 184 25.47 17.62 6.55
CA LYS A 184 25.32 16.45 7.45
C LYS A 184 25.74 16.72 8.90
N ASN A 185 26.62 17.70 9.11
CA ASN A 185 27.22 18.00 10.40
C ASN A 185 26.63 19.25 11.09
N LYS A 186 25.65 19.92 10.47
CA LYS A 186 25.05 21.16 10.98
C LYS A 186 23.87 20.89 11.91
N ASP A 187 23.65 21.79 12.85
CA ASP A 187 22.45 21.80 13.69
C ASP A 187 21.25 22.26 12.86
N ILE A 188 20.10 21.61 13.04
CA ILE A 188 18.87 21.91 12.31
C ILE A 188 17.95 22.78 13.17
N TYR A 189 17.56 23.93 12.63
CA TYR A 189 16.60 24.85 13.25
C TYR A 189 15.32 24.88 12.41
N LEU A 190 14.17 24.84 13.08
CA LEU A 190 12.85 25.06 12.48
C LEU A 190 12.27 26.38 12.98
N ASP A 191 11.94 27.31 12.09
CA ASP A 191 11.48 28.67 12.40
C ASP A 191 12.38 29.39 13.43
N GLY A 192 13.69 29.19 13.34
CA GLY A 192 14.68 29.78 14.24
C GLY A 192 14.86 29.06 15.59
N ILE A 193 14.09 28.01 15.87
CA ILE A 193 14.19 27.20 17.10
C ILE A 193 15.05 25.96 16.82
N LYS A 194 16.07 25.72 17.66
CA LYS A 194 16.91 24.52 17.56
C LYS A 194 16.04 23.28 17.73
N SER A 195 16.16 22.33 16.82
CA SER A 195 15.40 21.09 16.83
C SER A 195 16.30 19.87 17.01
N ASP A 196 15.77 18.80 17.60
CA ASP A 196 16.47 17.50 17.71
C ASP A 196 16.30 16.64 16.45
N ILE A 197 15.78 17.22 15.37
CA ILE A 197 15.50 16.53 14.12
C ILE A 197 16.82 16.23 13.42
N LYS A 198 16.87 15.07 12.77
CA LYS A 198 17.99 14.66 11.92
C LYS A 198 17.50 14.47 10.50
N ILE A 199 18.45 14.54 9.57
CA ILE A 199 18.21 14.16 8.18
C ILE A 199 17.82 12.69 8.15
N SER A 200 16.62 12.41 7.65
CA SER A 200 16.08 11.07 7.48
C SER A 200 16.70 10.41 6.25
N LYS A 201 16.74 11.16 5.14
CA LYS A 201 17.19 10.64 3.85
C LYS A 201 17.76 11.75 2.97
N ILE A 202 18.80 11.43 2.23
CA ILE A 202 19.34 12.22 1.12
C ILE A 202 19.21 11.36 -0.13
N TYR A 203 18.71 11.93 -1.21
CA TYR A 203 18.58 11.25 -2.49
C TYR A 203 19.82 11.56 -3.33
N ASP A 204 20.65 10.55 -3.60
CA ASP A 204 21.92 10.70 -4.35
C ASP A 204 21.74 10.95 -5.85
N VAL A 205 20.48 11.00 -6.31
CA VAL A 205 20.11 11.27 -7.70
C VAL A 205 19.26 12.53 -7.73
N ALA A 206 19.69 13.51 -8.53
CA ALA A 206 18.96 14.75 -8.73
C ALA A 206 17.61 14.50 -9.43
N ASP A 207 16.61 15.28 -9.06
CA ASP A 207 15.29 15.19 -9.69
C ASP A 207 15.33 15.80 -11.10
N SER A 208 14.39 15.39 -11.95
CA SER A 208 14.12 15.91 -13.28
C SER A 208 14.00 17.44 -13.34
N THR A 209 13.48 18.07 -12.29
CA THR A 209 13.31 19.53 -12.17
C THR A 209 14.49 20.22 -11.51
N ASN A 210 15.12 19.58 -10.52
CA ASN A 210 16.19 20.14 -9.72
C ASN A 210 17.53 19.43 -9.99
N ILE A 211 18.06 19.59 -11.21
CA ILE A 211 19.22 18.85 -11.70
C ILE A 211 20.54 19.10 -10.94
N SER A 212 20.65 20.22 -10.23
CA SER A 212 21.84 20.62 -9.48
C SER A 212 21.67 20.54 -7.96
N ALA A 213 20.57 19.94 -7.49
CA ALA A 213 20.26 19.81 -6.07
C ALA A 213 19.75 18.41 -5.75
N TYR A 214 20.14 17.90 -4.58
CA TYR A 214 19.61 16.66 -4.05
C TYR A 214 18.42 16.94 -3.16
N LYS A 215 17.44 16.04 -3.25
CA LYS A 215 16.31 16.04 -2.34
C LYS A 215 16.77 15.56 -0.98
N VAL A 216 16.43 16.31 0.07
CA VAL A 216 16.73 15.99 1.46
C VAL A 216 15.41 15.95 2.23
N GLU A 217 15.23 14.89 2.99
CA GLU A 217 14.02 14.60 3.75
C GLU A 217 14.31 14.71 5.25
N LEU A 218 13.51 15.52 5.95
CA LEU A 218 13.53 15.63 7.41
C LEU A 218 12.20 15.12 7.96
N VAL A 219 12.26 14.36 9.05
CA VAL A 219 11.06 13.83 9.71
C VAL A 219 10.83 14.57 11.03
N VAL A 220 9.62 15.09 11.19
CA VAL A 220 9.18 15.87 12.34
C VAL A 220 8.19 15.05 13.17
N SER A 221 8.45 14.88 14.45
CA SER A 221 7.51 14.26 15.39
C SER A 221 6.54 15.29 15.97
N ASN A 222 5.37 14.86 16.43
CA ASN A 222 4.38 15.68 17.14
C ASN A 222 3.89 16.91 16.35
N VAL A 223 3.61 16.74 15.06
CA VAL A 223 3.07 17.82 14.22
C VAL A 223 1.62 18.09 14.58
N GLN A 224 1.33 19.34 14.94
CA GLN A 224 -0.04 19.80 15.21
C GLN A 224 -0.75 20.26 13.93
N ASN A 225 -0.04 21.01 13.07
CA ASN A 225 -0.60 21.63 11.87
C ASN A 225 0.18 21.17 10.64
N PHE A 226 -0.43 20.27 9.86
CA PHE A 226 0.06 19.89 8.54
C PHE A 226 -0.22 20.99 7.52
N SER A 227 0.49 20.95 6.40
CA SER A 227 0.43 21.94 5.32
C SER A 227 0.93 23.36 5.65
N ARG A 228 1.52 23.58 6.83
CA ARG A 228 2.21 24.83 7.17
C ARG A 228 3.58 24.90 6.49
N LEU A 229 3.94 26.06 5.97
CA LEU A 229 5.28 26.35 5.47
C LEU A 229 6.20 26.67 6.65
N VAL A 230 7.36 26.01 6.69
CA VAL A 230 8.33 26.10 7.78
C VAL A 230 9.67 26.51 7.21
N LYS A 231 10.33 27.44 7.88
CA LYS A 231 11.72 27.82 7.59
C LYS A 231 12.65 26.81 8.24
N ILE A 232 13.57 26.25 7.46
CA ILE A 232 14.58 25.29 7.89
C ILE A 232 15.94 25.97 7.74
N GLU A 233 16.73 26.01 8.81
CA GLU A 233 18.04 26.64 8.80
C GLU A 233 19.09 25.62 9.25
N PHE A 234 20.18 25.50 8.50
CA PHE A 234 21.33 24.69 8.87
C PHE A 234 22.45 25.61 9.35
N LYS A 235 22.78 25.53 10.65
CA LYS A 235 23.78 26.38 11.32
C LYS A 235 24.93 25.56 11.89
#